data_AF-A0A399ID41-F1
#
_entry.id   AF-A0A399ID41-F1
#
_cell.length_a   1.000
_cell.length_b   1.000
_cell.length_c   1.000
_cell.angle_alpha   90.00
_cell.angle_beta   90.00
_cell.angle_gamma   90.00
#
_symmetry.space_group_name_H-M   'P 1'
#
loop_
_entity.id
_entity.type
_entity.pdbx_description
1 polymer ?
#
loop_
_entity_poly.entity_id
_entity_poly.type
_entity_poly.pdbx_seq_one_letter_code
_entity_poly.pdbx_strand_id
1 'polypeptide(L)'
;MAFTFFMRDQPTLEHAAEHMIRYASGRSRIKVWDAGCALGQETWTMAMILAERMNQFGFKNLRIEATDHDSANNFGDIVTAAIYPAEELQRTPPELLNKYFEPADKPGHYRAISLLRDRVTFKYHDLLSLKPVGSDYCLIVCKNVMLHFQYAERVEVFRMFHQALAPGAYLATENTQKLPQEVAHLFTQVVPDAQLYRKIGE
;
A
#
# COMPACT_ATOMS: atom_id res chain seq x y z
N MET A 1 6.95 -15.64 -9.83
CA MET A 1 7.70 -14.37 -9.73
C MET A 1 6.69 -13.25 -9.73
N ALA A 2 6.54 -12.54 -8.61
CA ALA A 2 5.67 -11.38 -8.55
C ALA A 2 6.27 -10.27 -9.43
N PHE A 3 5.46 -9.67 -10.31
CA PHE A 3 5.90 -8.56 -11.15
C PHE A 3 5.37 -7.25 -10.58
N THR A 4 6.28 -6.39 -10.11
CA THR A 4 5.98 -5.06 -9.55
C THR A 4 7.12 -4.10 -9.88
N PHE A 5 6.84 -2.80 -9.88
CA PHE A 5 7.82 -1.75 -10.19
C PHE A 5 7.41 -0.42 -9.55
N PHE A 6 8.36 0.48 -9.33
CA PHE A 6 8.12 1.81 -8.76
C PHE A 6 7.16 2.63 -9.64
N MET A 7 6.27 3.41 -9.01
CA MET A 7 5.28 4.26 -9.70
C MET A 7 4.23 3.49 -10.52
N ARG A 8 4.02 2.20 -10.25
CA ARG A 8 2.95 1.41 -10.89
C ARG A 8 1.57 1.90 -10.47
N ASP A 9 0.68 2.09 -11.45
CA ASP A 9 -0.69 2.58 -11.25
C ASP A 9 -0.76 3.84 -10.37
N GLN A 10 0.20 4.76 -10.59
CA GLN A 10 0.36 5.98 -9.80
C GLN A 10 -0.93 6.80 -9.64
N PRO A 11 -1.79 6.99 -10.66
CA PRO A 11 -3.05 7.72 -10.48
C PRO A 11 -3.94 7.15 -9.36
N THR A 12 -4.04 5.83 -9.24
CA THR A 12 -4.82 5.18 -8.17
C THR A 12 -4.20 5.42 -6.80
N LEU A 13 -2.87 5.36 -6.69
CA LEU A 13 -2.16 5.65 -5.43
C LEU A 13 -2.28 7.13 -5.03
N GLU A 14 -2.27 8.04 -6.00
CA GLU A 14 -2.46 9.47 -5.76
C GLU A 14 -3.87 9.81 -5.28
N HIS A 15 -4.90 9.26 -5.93
CA HIS A 15 -6.29 9.37 -5.47
C HIS A 15 -6.44 8.80 -4.06
N ALA A 16 -5.89 7.60 -3.81
CA ALA A 16 -5.94 6.97 -2.49
C ALA A 16 -5.29 7.84 -1.41
N ALA A 17 -4.10 8.40 -1.69
CA ALA A 17 -3.40 9.29 -0.78
C ALA A 17 -4.20 10.57 -0.51
N GLU A 18 -4.72 11.22 -1.53
CA GLU A 18 -5.51 12.46 -1.40
C GLU A 18 -6.73 12.27 -0.49
N HIS A 19 -7.53 11.23 -0.76
CA HIS A 19 -8.73 10.93 0.02
C HIS A 19 -8.40 10.50 1.45
N MET A 20 -7.39 9.63 1.61
CA MET A 20 -6.95 9.19 2.93
C MET A 20 -6.43 10.36 3.77
N ILE A 21 -5.62 11.26 3.21
CA ILE A 21 -5.05 12.41 3.95
C ILE A 21 -6.17 13.33 4.47
N ARG A 22 -7.19 13.61 3.65
CA ARG A 22 -8.35 14.40 4.08
C ARG A 22 -9.11 13.73 5.23
N TYR A 23 -9.32 12.42 5.14
CA TYR A 23 -9.97 11.62 6.20
C TYR A 23 -9.13 11.50 7.47
N ALA A 24 -7.81 11.40 7.32
CA ALA A 24 -6.86 11.20 8.41
C ALA A 24 -6.44 12.51 9.10
N SER A 25 -6.92 13.66 8.61
CA SER A 25 -6.59 14.97 9.16
C SER A 25 -6.88 15.04 10.66
N GLY A 26 -5.88 15.47 11.44
CA GLY A 26 -5.96 15.56 12.90
C GLY A 26 -5.85 14.23 13.66
N ARG A 27 -5.78 13.07 13.00
CA ARG A 27 -5.61 11.78 13.68
C ARG A 27 -4.18 11.63 14.22
N SER A 28 -4.06 11.15 15.45
CA SER A 28 -2.78 10.83 16.09
C SER A 28 -2.21 9.47 15.68
N ARG A 29 -2.99 8.65 14.97
CA ARG A 29 -2.57 7.35 14.44
C ARG A 29 -3.16 7.16 13.05
N ILE A 30 -2.28 7.02 12.05
CA ILE A 30 -2.65 6.84 10.66
C ILE A 30 -2.05 5.53 10.20
N LYS A 31 -2.89 4.52 9.96
CA LYS A 31 -2.45 3.19 9.52
C LYS A 31 -2.79 2.97 8.06
N VAL A 32 -1.80 2.56 7.28
CA VAL A 32 -1.96 2.08 5.91
C VAL A 32 -1.54 0.61 5.87
N TRP A 33 -2.30 -0.22 5.16
CA TRP A 33 -1.92 -1.59 4.86
C TRP A 33 -1.66 -1.71 3.36
N ASP A 34 -0.44 -2.06 2.97
CA ASP A 34 -0.10 -2.48 1.62
C ASP A 34 -0.09 -4.03 1.59
N ALA A 35 -1.17 -4.59 1.06
CA ALA A 35 -1.50 -6.02 1.11
C ALA A 35 -1.08 -6.72 -0.18
N GLY A 36 -0.09 -7.62 -0.08
CA GLY A 36 0.60 -8.26 -1.20
C GLY A 36 1.61 -7.32 -1.86
N CYS A 37 2.48 -6.75 -1.03
CA CYS A 37 3.43 -5.71 -1.43
C CYS A 37 4.57 -6.22 -2.34
N ALA A 38 4.72 -7.54 -2.50
CA ALA A 38 5.84 -8.20 -3.17
C ALA A 38 7.20 -7.66 -2.66
N LEU A 39 8.02 -7.13 -3.56
CA LEU A 39 9.35 -6.57 -3.25
C LEU A 39 9.29 -5.14 -2.66
N GLY A 40 8.10 -4.57 -2.45
CA GLY A 40 7.90 -3.30 -1.72
C GLY A 40 7.91 -2.03 -2.56
N GLN A 41 8.07 -2.10 -3.89
CA GLN A 41 8.11 -0.91 -4.75
C GLN A 41 6.82 -0.08 -4.65
N GLU A 42 5.67 -0.74 -4.48
CA GLU A 42 4.38 -0.09 -4.20
C GLU A 42 4.37 0.61 -2.85
N THR A 43 4.85 -0.08 -1.81
CA THR A 43 4.98 0.46 -0.44
C THR A 43 5.80 1.74 -0.43
N TRP A 44 6.97 1.72 -1.08
CA TRP A 44 7.86 2.89 -1.14
C TRP A 44 7.30 4.01 -2.01
N THR A 45 6.60 3.67 -3.10
CA THR A 45 5.85 4.65 -3.91
C THR A 45 4.80 5.36 -3.06
N MET A 46 3.98 4.61 -2.32
CA MET A 46 2.98 5.16 -1.41
C MET A 46 3.63 5.99 -0.30
N ALA A 47 4.73 5.52 0.30
CA ALA A 47 5.46 6.26 1.32
C ALA A 47 5.98 7.62 0.81
N MET A 48 6.52 7.67 -0.41
CA MET A 48 6.97 8.90 -1.06
C MET A 48 5.80 9.86 -1.34
N ILE A 49 4.69 9.37 -1.91
CA ILE A 49 3.49 10.18 -2.17
C ILE A 49 2.96 10.80 -0.88
N LEU A 50 2.90 10.02 0.20
CA LEU A 50 2.44 10.50 1.51
C LEU A 50 3.43 11.48 2.14
N ALA A 51 4.74 11.28 1.97
CA ALA A 51 5.76 12.21 2.45
C ALA A 51 5.68 13.58 1.75
N GLU A 52 5.35 13.61 0.46
CA GLU A 52 5.15 14.87 -0.28
C GLU A 52 3.87 15.62 0.12
N ARG A 53 2.80 14.89 0.46
CA ARG A 53 1.46 15.48 0.62
C ARG A 53 1.05 15.71 2.07
N MET A 54 1.63 14.98 3.03
CA MET A 54 1.32 15.13 4.44
C MET A 54 2.19 16.20 5.10
N ASN A 55 1.61 16.91 6.07
CA ASN A 55 2.43 17.73 6.97
C ASN A 55 3.29 16.84 7.90
N GLN A 56 4.28 17.46 8.54
CA GLN A 56 5.22 16.74 9.42
C GLN A 56 4.53 15.98 10.56
N PHE A 57 3.46 16.54 11.13
CA PHE A 57 2.71 15.89 12.22
C PHE A 57 2.02 14.61 11.74
N GLY A 58 1.29 14.69 10.64
CA GLY A 58 0.59 13.54 10.05
C GLY A 58 1.57 12.45 9.63
N PHE A 59 2.66 12.82 8.94
CA PHE A 59 3.66 11.85 8.50
C PHE A 59 4.37 11.17 9.68
N LYS A 60 4.66 11.89 10.77
CA LYS A 60 5.20 11.29 12.01
C LYS A 60 4.24 10.31 12.71
N ASN A 61 2.95 10.40 12.45
CA ASN A 61 1.93 9.49 12.99
C ASN A 61 1.53 8.37 12.00
N LEU A 62 2.11 8.38 10.79
CA LEU A 62 1.90 7.37 9.78
C LEU A 62 2.63 6.06 10.13
N ARG A 63 1.95 4.94 9.89
CA ARG A 63 2.48 3.58 9.88
C ARG A 63 1.97 2.86 8.64
N ILE A 64 2.88 2.36 7.82
CA ILE A 64 2.59 1.53 6.65
C ILE A 64 2.99 0.11 6.99
N GLU A 65 2.01 -0.78 7.07
CA GLU A 65 2.24 -2.21 7.22
C GLU A 65 2.23 -2.83 5.83
N ALA A 66 3.39 -3.24 5.34
CA ALA A 66 3.55 -3.95 4.09
C ALA A 66 3.54 -5.44 4.36
N THR A 67 2.74 -6.20 3.62
CA THR A 67 2.60 -7.63 3.88
C THR A 67 2.61 -8.45 2.63
N ASP A 68 3.19 -9.65 2.71
CA ASP A 68 3.16 -10.62 1.63
C ASP A 68 3.24 -12.05 2.20
N HIS A 69 2.74 -13.03 1.45
CA HIS A 69 2.74 -14.44 1.86
C HIS A 69 4.05 -15.15 1.51
N ASP A 70 4.83 -14.58 0.60
CA ASP A 70 5.97 -15.25 -0.01
C ASP A 70 7.22 -15.13 0.88
N SER A 71 7.52 -16.22 1.56
CA SER A 71 8.77 -16.39 2.31
C SER A 71 9.93 -16.93 1.48
N ALA A 72 9.68 -17.42 0.26
CA ALA A 72 10.68 -18.06 -0.59
C ALA A 72 11.50 -17.06 -1.40
N ASN A 73 10.94 -15.89 -1.73
CA ASN A 73 11.60 -14.87 -2.55
C ASN A 73 12.28 -13.74 -1.74
N ASN A 74 12.53 -13.95 -0.44
CA ASN A 74 13.19 -12.99 0.46
C ASN A 74 12.56 -11.59 0.45
N PHE A 75 11.25 -11.49 0.20
CA PHE A 75 10.54 -10.21 0.15
C PHE A 75 10.71 -9.42 1.45
N GLY A 76 10.59 -10.10 2.60
CA GLY A 76 10.78 -9.46 3.90
C GLY A 76 12.16 -8.82 4.08
N ASP A 77 13.23 -9.50 3.65
CA ASP A 77 14.58 -8.96 3.74
C ASP A 77 14.78 -7.75 2.82
N ILE A 78 14.26 -7.82 1.59
CA ILE A 78 14.39 -6.75 0.59
C ILE A 78 13.60 -5.51 1.03
N VAL A 79 12.34 -5.69 1.45
CA VAL A 79 11.50 -4.60 1.95
C VAL A 79 12.12 -3.99 3.21
N THR A 80 12.63 -4.81 4.14
CA THR A 80 13.25 -4.30 5.38
C THR A 80 14.56 -3.56 5.11
N ALA A 81 15.41 -4.07 4.20
CA ALA A 81 16.63 -3.39 3.80
C ALA A 81 16.35 -2.11 3.00
N ALA A 82 15.26 -2.11 2.22
CA ALA A 82 14.85 -1.05 1.31
C ALA A 82 15.93 -0.69 0.27
N ILE A 83 16.72 -1.67 -0.17
CA ILE A 83 17.82 -1.48 -1.11
C ILE A 83 17.42 -2.01 -2.48
N TYR A 84 17.47 -1.17 -3.50
CA TYR A 84 17.10 -1.49 -4.86
C TYR A 84 18.21 -1.10 -5.85
N PRO A 85 18.41 -1.87 -6.93
CA PRO A 85 19.33 -1.50 -7.99
C PRO A 85 18.82 -0.27 -8.75
N ALA A 86 19.73 0.54 -9.30
CA ALA A 86 19.40 1.76 -10.04
C ALA A 86 18.39 1.52 -11.18
N GLU A 87 18.47 0.35 -11.82
CA GLU A 87 17.63 -0.07 -12.93
C GLU A 87 16.15 -0.16 -12.54
N GLU A 88 15.82 -0.63 -11.33
CA GLU A 88 14.44 -0.69 -10.85
C GLU A 88 13.85 0.68 -10.53
N LEU A 89 14.72 1.65 -10.23
CA LEU A 89 14.35 3.00 -9.84
C LEU A 89 14.16 3.94 -11.03
N GLN A 90 14.46 3.51 -12.27
CA GLN A 90 14.41 4.35 -13.48
C GLN A 90 13.04 5.00 -13.75
N ARG A 91 11.95 4.41 -13.23
CA ARG A 91 10.58 4.95 -13.37
C ARG A 91 10.22 5.97 -12.30
N THR A 92 11.06 6.14 -11.28
CA THR A 92 10.88 7.13 -10.22
C THR A 92 11.31 8.50 -10.76
N PRO A 93 10.48 9.56 -10.63
CA PRO A 93 10.87 10.91 -11.01
C PRO A 93 12.19 11.32 -10.33
N PRO A 94 13.15 11.92 -11.06
CA PRO A 94 14.48 12.23 -10.52
C PRO A 94 14.46 13.04 -9.22
N GLU A 95 13.52 13.97 -9.08
CA GLU A 95 13.32 14.78 -7.89
C GLU A 95 12.93 13.96 -6.66
N LEU A 96 12.07 12.94 -6.83
CA LEU A 96 11.70 12.03 -5.75
C LEU A 96 12.84 11.07 -5.43
N LEU A 97 13.51 10.55 -6.45
CA LEU A 97 14.66 9.66 -6.28
C LEU A 97 15.76 10.34 -5.47
N ASN A 98 16.17 11.55 -5.87
CA ASN A 98 17.22 12.32 -5.18
C ASN A 98 16.83 12.73 -3.75
N LYS A 99 15.53 12.85 -3.46
CA LYS A 99 15.03 13.25 -2.14
C LYS A 99 14.88 12.07 -1.18
N TYR A 100 14.51 10.89 -1.69
CA TYR A 100 14.07 9.76 -0.88
C TYR A 100 14.96 8.53 -0.94
N PHE A 101 15.96 8.53 -1.82
CA PHE A 101 16.94 7.47 -1.92
C PHE A 101 18.36 8.02 -1.80
N GLU A 102 19.21 7.24 -1.13
CA GLU A 102 20.63 7.51 -0.95
C GLU A 102 21.44 6.33 -1.48
N PRO A 103 22.70 6.52 -1.95
CA PRO A 103 23.56 5.40 -2.34
C PRO A 103 23.68 4.38 -1.20
N ALA A 104 23.51 3.09 -1.52
CA ALA A 104 23.70 2.01 -0.57
C ALA A 104 25.17 1.55 -0.54
N ASP A 105 25.52 0.71 0.45
CA ASP A 105 26.87 0.14 0.58
C ASP A 105 27.27 -0.71 -0.64
N LYS A 106 26.28 -1.26 -1.35
CA LYS A 106 26.46 -2.03 -2.58
C LYS A 106 26.49 -1.07 -3.79
N PRO A 107 27.56 -1.06 -4.61
CA PRO A 107 27.64 -0.21 -5.80
C PRO A 107 26.45 -0.37 -6.74
N GLY A 108 25.98 0.75 -7.31
CA GLY A 108 24.82 0.77 -8.22
C GLY A 108 23.47 0.52 -7.55
N HIS A 109 23.42 0.43 -6.22
CA HIS A 109 22.18 0.28 -5.47
C HIS A 109 21.92 1.52 -4.62
N TYR A 110 20.65 1.74 -4.35
CA TYR A 110 20.16 2.85 -3.55
C TYR A 110 19.25 2.34 -2.45
N ARG A 111 19.28 3.00 -1.30
CA ARG A 111 18.48 2.69 -0.13
C ARG A 111 17.45 3.79 0.11
N ALA A 112 16.21 3.43 0.44
CA ALA A 112 15.25 4.41 0.93
C ALA A 112 15.75 5.06 2.23
N ILE A 113 15.65 6.39 2.35
CA ILE A 113 16.16 7.11 3.54
C ILE A 113 15.38 6.76 4.81
N SER A 114 15.99 7.00 5.97
CA SER A 114 15.40 6.70 7.29
C SER A 114 14.02 7.33 7.50
N LEU A 115 13.81 8.56 6.99
CA LEU A 115 12.52 9.25 7.06
C LEU A 115 11.35 8.37 6.58
N LEU A 116 11.54 7.64 5.48
CA LEU A 116 10.53 6.71 4.96
C LEU A 116 10.57 5.38 5.70
N ARG A 117 11.77 4.81 5.89
CA ARG A 117 11.94 3.49 6.51
C ARG A 117 11.34 3.40 7.91
N ASP A 118 11.44 4.48 8.69
CA ASP A 118 10.88 4.54 10.04
C ASP A 118 9.34 4.46 10.06
N ARG A 119 8.67 4.59 8.90
CA ARG A 119 7.21 4.51 8.76
C ARG A 119 6.75 3.14 8.25
N VAL A 120 7.63 2.35 7.64
CA VAL A 120 7.30 1.10 6.96
C VAL A 120 7.74 -0.09 7.80
N THR A 121 6.86 -1.08 7.95
CA THR A 121 7.19 -2.37 8.56
C THR A 121 6.70 -3.49 7.66
N PHE A 122 7.53 -4.51 7.45
CA PHE A 122 7.12 -5.73 6.76
C PHE A 122 6.57 -6.77 7.74
N LYS A 123 5.53 -7.51 7.34
CA LYS A 123 5.06 -8.73 8.03
C LYS A 123 4.68 -9.80 7.02
N TYR A 124 5.00 -11.05 7.33
CA TYR A 124 4.44 -12.17 6.57
C TYR A 124 2.95 -12.30 6.86
N HIS A 125 2.15 -12.36 5.79
CA HIS A 125 0.71 -12.52 5.88
C HIS A 125 0.13 -13.19 4.64
N ASP A 126 -0.68 -14.21 4.86
CA ASP A 126 -1.49 -14.83 3.82
C ASP A 126 -2.91 -14.24 3.85
N LEU A 127 -3.32 -13.60 2.76
CA LEU A 127 -4.67 -13.06 2.62
C LEU A 127 -5.75 -14.15 2.71
N LEU A 128 -5.44 -15.38 2.28
CA LEU A 128 -6.36 -16.52 2.37
C LEU A 128 -6.46 -17.10 3.79
N SER A 129 -5.66 -16.60 4.75
CA SER A 129 -5.92 -16.86 6.17
C SER A 129 -7.19 -16.18 6.68
N LEU A 130 -7.71 -15.20 5.93
CA LEU A 130 -8.92 -14.41 6.23
C LEU A 130 -8.89 -13.73 7.61
N LYS A 131 -7.69 -13.54 8.18
CA LYS A 131 -7.47 -12.82 9.44
C LYS A 131 -6.72 -11.54 9.13
N PRO A 132 -7.25 -10.36 9.47
CA PRO A 132 -6.55 -9.12 9.17
C PRO A 132 -5.30 -8.96 10.04
N VAL A 133 -4.27 -8.30 9.52
CA VAL A 133 -3.01 -8.04 10.27
C VAL A 133 -3.15 -6.98 11.37
N GLY A 134 -4.31 -6.33 11.41
CA GLY A 134 -4.72 -5.40 12.46
C GLY A 134 -6.09 -4.79 12.17
N SER A 135 -6.44 -3.74 12.91
CA SER A 135 -7.68 -2.97 12.75
C SER A 135 -7.39 -1.49 12.47
N ASP A 136 -8.46 -0.73 12.22
CA ASP A 136 -8.46 0.73 12.15
C ASP A 136 -7.55 1.30 11.06
N TYR A 137 -7.42 0.60 9.93
CA TYR A 137 -6.69 1.12 8.77
C TYR A 137 -7.45 2.30 8.17
N CYS A 138 -6.73 3.39 7.91
CA CYS A 138 -7.22 4.57 7.18
C CYS A 138 -7.20 4.32 5.67
N LEU A 139 -6.32 3.44 5.21
CA LEU A 139 -6.23 2.98 3.83
C LEU A 139 -5.73 1.53 3.80
N ILE A 140 -6.37 0.71 2.99
CA ILE A 140 -5.81 -0.56 2.52
C ILE A 140 -5.55 -0.42 1.02
N VAL A 141 -4.38 -0.83 0.58
CA VAL A 141 -4.00 -0.95 -0.83
C VAL A 141 -3.79 -2.43 -1.09
N CYS A 142 -4.44 -2.98 -2.11
CA CYS A 142 -4.26 -4.35 -2.54
C CYS A 142 -4.40 -4.39 -4.06
N LYS A 143 -3.27 -4.26 -4.76
CA LYS A 143 -3.25 -4.21 -6.22
C LYS A 143 -2.49 -5.41 -6.78
N ASN A 144 -3.06 -6.02 -7.81
CA ASN A 144 -2.43 -7.08 -8.59
C ASN A 144 -2.24 -8.41 -7.84
N VAL A 145 -2.95 -8.61 -6.73
CA VAL A 145 -2.92 -9.83 -5.93
C VAL A 145 -4.20 -10.63 -6.17
N MET A 146 -5.34 -9.95 -6.19
CA MET A 146 -6.68 -10.56 -6.26
C MET A 146 -6.90 -11.37 -7.53
N LEU A 147 -6.26 -11.00 -8.64
CA LEU A 147 -6.33 -11.75 -9.90
C LEU A 147 -5.86 -13.21 -9.78
N HIS A 148 -5.10 -13.56 -8.75
CA HIS A 148 -4.63 -14.92 -8.48
C HIS A 148 -5.63 -15.77 -7.68
N PHE A 149 -6.65 -15.16 -7.08
CA PHE A 149 -7.64 -15.84 -6.25
C PHE A 149 -8.87 -16.25 -7.05
N GLN A 150 -9.56 -17.29 -6.59
CA GLN A 150 -10.89 -17.66 -7.05
C GLN A 150 -11.92 -16.62 -6.63
N TYR A 151 -13.05 -16.55 -7.34
CA TYR A 151 -14.08 -15.55 -7.06
C TYR A 151 -14.57 -15.59 -5.59
N ALA A 152 -14.84 -16.78 -5.06
CA ALA A 152 -15.28 -16.96 -3.68
C ALA A 152 -14.23 -16.48 -2.65
N GLU A 153 -12.94 -16.71 -2.93
CA GLU A 153 -11.85 -16.24 -2.08
C GLU A 153 -11.77 -14.70 -2.10
N ARG A 154 -11.90 -14.07 -3.28
CA ARG A 154 -11.93 -12.60 -3.41
C ARG A 154 -13.03 -12.00 -2.54
N VAL A 155 -14.24 -12.57 -2.57
CA VAL A 155 -15.38 -12.12 -1.74
C VAL A 155 -14.97 -12.07 -0.27
N GLU A 156 -14.37 -13.15 0.24
CA GLU A 156 -13.98 -13.23 1.66
C GLU A 156 -12.81 -12.29 2.01
N VAL A 157 -11.84 -12.11 1.11
CA VAL A 157 -10.75 -11.13 1.33
C VAL A 157 -11.31 -9.70 1.36
N PHE A 158 -12.28 -9.35 0.51
CA PHE A 158 -12.95 -8.04 0.57
C PHE A 158 -13.73 -7.85 1.88
N ARG A 159 -14.37 -8.90 2.43
CA ARG A 159 -15.00 -8.85 3.75
C ARG A 159 -13.98 -8.60 4.86
N MET A 160 -12.85 -9.30 4.82
CA MET A 160 -11.75 -9.08 5.78
C MET A 160 -11.22 -7.64 5.69
N PHE A 161 -11.02 -7.11 4.48
CA PHE A 161 -10.61 -5.71 4.32
C PHE A 161 -11.64 -4.72 4.88
N HIS A 162 -12.92 -4.96 4.65
CA HIS A 162 -13.98 -4.13 5.24
C HIS A 162 -13.94 -4.14 6.77
N GLN A 163 -13.72 -5.30 7.39
CA GLN A 163 -13.58 -5.43 8.85
C GLN A 163 -12.32 -4.71 9.38
N ALA A 164 -11.22 -4.75 8.65
CA ALA A 164 -9.96 -4.13 9.04
C ALA A 164 -9.95 -2.60 8.89
N LEU A 165 -10.76 -2.06 8.00
CA LEU A 165 -10.88 -0.62 7.75
C LEU A 165 -11.61 0.10 8.88
N ALA A 166 -11.07 1.25 9.28
CA ALA A 166 -11.78 2.18 10.14
C ALA A 166 -13.07 2.68 9.46
N PRO A 167 -14.11 3.06 10.21
CA PRO A 167 -15.34 3.60 9.62
C PRO A 167 -15.05 4.79 8.70
N GLY A 168 -15.56 4.72 7.46
CA GLY A 168 -15.38 5.73 6.43
C GLY A 168 -13.98 5.81 5.79
N ALA A 169 -13.07 4.88 6.10
CA ALA A 169 -11.75 4.75 5.49
C ALA A 169 -11.81 4.17 4.07
N TYR A 170 -10.65 4.00 3.43
CA TYR A 170 -10.56 3.72 1.99
C TYR A 170 -9.88 2.39 1.65
N LEU A 171 -10.34 1.77 0.56
CA LEU A 171 -9.74 0.60 -0.08
C LEU A 171 -9.37 0.97 -1.52
N ALA A 172 -8.12 0.76 -1.91
CA ALA A 172 -7.64 0.91 -3.27
C ALA A 172 -7.25 -0.46 -3.85
N THR A 173 -7.78 -0.80 -5.03
CA THR A 173 -7.46 -2.06 -5.74
C THR A 173 -6.94 -1.80 -7.15
N GLU A 174 -6.51 -2.85 -7.86
CA GLU A 174 -6.07 -2.72 -9.25
C GLU A 174 -7.23 -2.34 -10.18
N ASN A 175 -6.91 -1.63 -11.27
CA ASN A 175 -7.90 -1.08 -12.19
C ASN A 175 -8.83 -2.13 -12.84
N THR A 176 -8.35 -3.36 -12.97
CA THR A 176 -9.11 -4.47 -13.57
C THR A 176 -9.97 -5.23 -12.56
N GLN A 177 -9.77 -5.01 -11.26
CA GLN A 177 -10.47 -5.74 -10.20
C GLN A 177 -11.67 -4.96 -9.70
N LYS A 178 -12.84 -5.34 -10.21
CA LYS A 178 -14.13 -4.85 -9.72
C LYS A 178 -14.50 -5.51 -8.39
N LEU A 179 -15.27 -4.81 -7.57
CA LEU A 179 -15.88 -5.40 -6.38
C LEU A 179 -16.83 -6.55 -6.75
N PRO A 180 -16.75 -7.71 -6.07
CA PRO A 180 -17.77 -8.75 -6.13
C PRO A 180 -19.14 -8.20 -5.70
N GLN A 181 -20.21 -8.72 -6.31
CA GLN A 181 -21.58 -8.25 -6.05
C GLN A 181 -21.97 -8.42 -4.57
N GLU A 182 -21.50 -9.48 -3.93
CA GLU A 182 -21.77 -9.87 -2.55
C GLU A 182 -21.20 -8.90 -1.52
N VAL A 183 -20.25 -8.05 -1.91
CA VAL A 183 -19.62 -7.04 -1.04
C VAL A 183 -19.82 -5.62 -1.57
N ALA A 184 -20.48 -5.44 -2.71
CA ALA A 184 -20.69 -4.11 -3.30
C ALA A 184 -21.44 -3.15 -2.35
N HIS A 185 -22.35 -3.66 -1.53
CA HIS A 185 -23.09 -2.88 -0.52
C HIS A 185 -22.23 -2.41 0.67
N LEU A 186 -21.00 -2.92 0.81
CA LEU A 186 -20.07 -2.56 1.88
C LEU A 186 -19.19 -1.36 1.51
N PHE A 187 -19.22 -0.93 0.25
CA PHE A 187 -18.28 0.03 -0.30
C PHE A 187 -18.95 1.01 -1.28
N THR A 188 -18.49 2.26 -1.31
CA THR A 188 -18.88 3.24 -2.34
C THR A 188 -17.65 3.66 -3.14
N GLN A 189 -17.70 3.54 -4.46
CA GLN A 189 -16.62 4.06 -5.31
C GLN A 189 -16.62 5.60 -5.25
N VAL A 190 -15.45 6.20 -5.00
CA VAL A 190 -15.34 7.66 -4.75
C VAL A 190 -14.78 8.46 -5.93
N VAL A 191 -14.15 7.79 -6.89
CA VAL A 191 -13.64 8.40 -8.13
C VAL A 191 -13.94 7.51 -9.34
N PRO A 192 -14.24 8.08 -10.52
CA PRO A 192 -14.64 7.30 -11.69
C PRO A 192 -13.48 6.64 -12.44
N ASP A 193 -12.26 7.15 -12.29
CA ASP A 193 -11.06 6.81 -13.05
C ASP A 193 -10.09 5.89 -12.30
N ALA A 194 -10.42 5.47 -11.08
CA ALA A 194 -9.65 4.51 -10.30
C ALA A 194 -10.57 3.58 -9.47
N GLN A 195 -10.09 2.38 -9.14
CA GLN A 195 -10.77 1.48 -8.20
C GLN A 195 -10.45 1.88 -6.75
N LEU A 196 -10.97 3.03 -6.35
CA LEU A 196 -10.89 3.54 -4.98
C LEU A 196 -12.28 3.58 -4.36
N TYR A 197 -12.41 2.94 -3.20
CA TYR A 197 -13.66 2.74 -2.53
C TYR A 197 -13.60 3.25 -1.09
N ARG A 198 -14.71 3.78 -0.60
CA ARG A 198 -14.92 4.15 0.80
C ARG A 198 -15.75 3.08 1.50
N LYS A 199 -15.35 2.69 2.71
CA LYS A 199 -16.13 1.79 3.59
C LYS A 199 -17.49 2.41 3.93
N ILE A 200 -18.55 1.62 3.79
CA ILE A 200 -19.92 1.90 4.26
C ILE A 200 -20.16 1.14 5.57
N GLY A 201 -20.83 1.77 6.53
CA GLY A 201 -21.15 1.18 7.83
C GLY A 201 -20.03 1.29 8.86
N GLU A 202 -20.35 0.88 10.09
CA GLU A 202 -19.39 0.74 11.20
C GLU A 202 -18.59 -0.56 11.06
#